data_AF-A0A7W1QVQ4-F1
#
_entry.id   AF-A0A7W1QVQ4-F1
#
_cell.length_a   1.000
_cell.length_b   1.000
_cell.length_c   1.000
_cell.angle_alpha   90.00
_cell.angle_beta   90.00
_cell.angle_gamma   90.00
#
_symmetry.space_group_name_H-M   'P 1'
#
loop_
_entity.id
_entity.type
_entity.pdbx_description
1 polymer ?
#
loop_
_entity_poly.entity_id
_entity_poly.type
_entity_poly.pdbx_seq_one_letter_code
_entity_poly.pdbx_strand_id
1 'polypeptide(L)'
;MHASHAQWRRRRIHHTATAFAVVALFACATEKPAMNPHYNSAKSHHTPTGFKNNYPHPGPQSYWQWQWERWRNGVPVVPAGGWHFPLVKPDVAFLKANRTQNTVTWIGHATVLLQLSG
;
A
#
# COMPACT_ATOMS: atom_id res chain seq x y z
N MET A 1 18.45 -42.67 -45.72
CA MET A 1 17.72 -41.38 -45.66
C MET A 1 16.37 -41.62 -45.00
N HIS A 2 16.21 -41.40 -43.69
CA HIS A 2 14.90 -41.32 -43.04
C HIS A 2 14.99 -40.40 -41.82
N ALA A 3 14.61 -39.13 -42.00
CA ALA A 3 14.37 -38.20 -40.90
C ALA A 3 12.90 -38.32 -40.47
N SER A 4 12.69 -38.70 -39.22
CA SER A 4 11.41 -39.00 -38.60
C SER A 4 10.57 -37.73 -38.36
N HIS A 5 9.28 -37.84 -38.68
CA HIS A 5 8.21 -36.83 -38.59
C HIS A 5 8.01 -36.17 -37.21
N ALA A 6 8.75 -36.56 -36.17
CA ALA A 6 8.58 -36.09 -34.79
C ALA A 6 9.04 -34.64 -34.54
N GLN A 7 9.98 -34.11 -35.34
CA GLN A 7 10.53 -32.76 -35.14
C GLN A 7 9.59 -31.61 -35.54
N TRP A 8 8.58 -31.86 -36.39
CA TRP A 8 7.69 -30.80 -36.91
C TRP A 8 6.57 -30.37 -35.94
N ARG A 9 6.14 -31.22 -34.99
CA ARG A 9 5.05 -30.91 -34.05
C ARG A 9 5.47 -30.04 -32.87
N ARG A 10 6.73 -30.14 -32.41
CA ARG A 10 7.21 -29.37 -31.25
C ARG A 10 7.36 -27.88 -31.56
N ARG A 11 7.85 -27.51 -32.75
CA ARG A 11 8.06 -26.09 -33.12
C ARG A 11 6.76 -25.28 -33.25
N ARG A 12 5.67 -25.87 -33.75
CA ARG A 12 4.38 -25.14 -33.94
C ARG A 12 3.69 -24.74 -32.64
N ILE A 13 3.90 -25.48 -31.55
CA ILE A 13 3.23 -25.24 -30.26
C ILE A 13 3.90 -24.08 -29.49
N HIS A 14 5.21 -23.88 -29.67
CA HIS A 14 5.93 -22.82 -28.98
C HIS A 14 5.60 -21.41 -29.52
N HIS A 15 5.37 -21.27 -30.83
CA HIS A 15 5.07 -19.97 -31.45
C HIS A 15 3.64 -19.45 -31.13
N THR A 16 2.67 -20.35 -30.94
CA THR A 16 1.29 -19.96 -30.62
C THR A 16 1.13 -19.58 -29.14
N ALA A 17 1.86 -20.25 -28.23
CA ALA A 17 1.85 -19.94 -26.81
C ALA A 17 2.55 -18.61 -26.46
N THR A 18 3.63 -18.25 -27.18
CA THR A 18 4.29 -16.95 -27.00
C THR A 18 3.44 -15.79 -27.52
N ALA A 19 2.73 -15.96 -28.64
CA ALA A 19 1.86 -14.93 -29.20
C ALA A 19 0.69 -14.56 -28.27
N PHE A 20 0.09 -15.54 -27.58
CA PHE A 20 -0.99 -15.29 -26.60
C PHE A 20 -0.50 -14.58 -25.34
N ALA A 21 0.71 -14.89 -24.86
CA ALA A 21 1.28 -14.23 -23.69
C ALA A 21 1.61 -12.74 -23.96
N VAL A 22 2.02 -12.39 -25.18
CA VAL A 22 2.29 -11.00 -25.56
C VAL A 22 1.00 -10.18 -25.67
N VAL A 23 -0.08 -10.74 -26.23
CA VAL A 23 -1.38 -10.03 -26.34
C VAL A 23 -2.04 -9.77 -24.97
N ALA A 24 -1.92 -10.71 -24.02
CA ALA A 24 -2.46 -10.53 -22.66
C ALA A 24 -1.74 -9.44 -21.85
N LEU A 25 -0.45 -9.18 -22.13
CA LEU A 25 0.33 -8.14 -21.44
C LEU A 25 0.01 -6.71 -21.91
N PHE A 26 -0.58 -6.52 -23.09
CA PHE A 26 -0.96 -5.20 -23.60
C PHE A 26 -2.40 -4.79 -23.26
N ALA A 27 -3.26 -5.73 -22.83
CA ALA A 27 -4.67 -5.45 -22.57
C ALA A 27 -4.94 -4.62 -21.29
N CYS A 28 -4.00 -4.55 -20.35
CA CYS A 28 -4.16 -3.77 -19.11
C CYS A 28 -3.79 -2.28 -19.24
N ALA A 29 -3.29 -1.83 -20.39
CA ALA A 29 -2.74 -0.47 -20.53
C ALA A 29 -3.73 0.55 -21.13
N THR A 30 -4.93 0.14 -21.54
CA THR A 30 -5.86 0.98 -22.33
C THR A 30 -7.14 1.37 -21.61
N GLU A 31 -7.19 1.32 -20.28
CA GLU A 31 -8.31 1.91 -19.55
C GLU A 31 -8.07 3.42 -19.44
N LYS A 32 -8.89 4.21 -20.15
CA LYS A 32 -8.95 5.66 -19.92
C LYS A 32 -9.27 5.86 -18.43
N PRO A 33 -8.52 6.72 -17.70
CA PRO A 33 -8.82 6.96 -16.30
C PRO A 33 -10.27 7.42 -16.20
N ALA A 34 -11.03 6.78 -15.32
CA ALA A 34 -12.41 7.16 -15.06
C ALA A 34 -12.44 8.65 -14.71
N MET A 35 -13.25 9.42 -15.44
CA MET A 35 -13.44 10.85 -15.18
C MET A 35 -13.98 11.01 -13.76
N ASN A 36 -13.44 11.95 -12.98
CA ASN A 36 -13.92 12.23 -11.64
C ASN A 36 -15.37 12.76 -11.71
N PRO A 37 -16.38 12.03 -11.23
CA PRO A 37 -17.79 12.47 -11.28
C PRO A 37 -18.04 13.72 -10.43
N HIS A 38 -17.12 14.05 -9.53
CA HIS A 38 -17.17 15.23 -8.68
C HIS A 38 -16.28 16.37 -9.19
N TYR A 39 -15.76 16.32 -10.42
CA TYR A 39 -14.88 17.36 -10.93
C TYR A 39 -15.51 18.77 -10.81
N ASN A 40 -14.75 19.70 -10.22
CA ASN A 40 -15.15 21.09 -10.06
C ASN A 40 -13.90 21.97 -10.11
N SER A 41 -13.73 22.74 -11.19
CA SER A 41 -12.56 23.61 -11.40
C SER A 41 -12.42 24.73 -10.37
N ALA A 42 -13.50 25.11 -9.68
CA ALA A 42 -13.45 26.08 -8.58
C ALA A 42 -12.78 25.50 -7.31
N LYS A 43 -12.62 24.17 -7.23
CA LYS A 43 -11.95 23.48 -6.13
C LYS A 43 -10.62 22.90 -6.62
N SER A 44 -9.51 23.52 -6.24
CA SER A 44 -8.15 23.12 -6.67
C SER A 44 -7.79 21.66 -6.37
N HIS A 45 -8.45 21.01 -5.40
CA HIS A 45 -8.27 19.60 -5.03
C HIS A 45 -9.12 18.63 -5.88
N HIS A 46 -10.05 19.11 -6.71
CA HIS A 46 -10.84 18.31 -7.63
C HIS A 46 -10.16 18.30 -9.01
N THR A 47 -9.48 17.21 -9.34
CA THR A 47 -8.83 17.04 -10.65
C THR A 47 -9.75 16.29 -11.62
N PRO A 48 -9.54 16.39 -12.94
CA PRO A 48 -10.34 15.65 -13.93
C PRO A 48 -10.35 14.14 -13.74
N THR A 49 -9.31 13.57 -13.12
CA THR A 49 -9.12 12.12 -12.94
C THR A 49 -9.18 11.66 -11.48
N GLY A 50 -9.47 12.56 -10.53
CA GLY A 50 -9.58 12.21 -9.11
C GLY A 50 -9.40 13.40 -8.17
N PHE A 51 -8.79 13.17 -7.01
CA PHE A 51 -8.54 14.21 -6.00
C PHE A 51 -7.05 14.34 -5.70
N LYS A 52 -6.63 15.54 -5.30
CA LYS A 52 -5.30 15.80 -4.73
C LYS A 52 -5.42 16.55 -3.42
N ASN A 53 -4.42 16.44 -2.55
CA ASN A 53 -4.42 17.18 -1.29
C ASN A 53 -4.31 18.70 -1.55
N ASN A 54 -4.98 19.50 -0.73
CA ASN A 54 -5.12 20.96 -0.88
C ASN A 54 -3.99 21.75 -0.18
N TYR A 55 -3.13 21.09 0.57
CA TYR A 55 -1.95 21.69 1.23
C TYR A 55 -0.65 21.31 0.51
N PRO A 56 0.43 22.10 0.65
CA PRO A 56 1.74 21.69 0.17
C PRO A 56 2.10 20.33 0.77
N HIS A 57 2.28 19.34 -0.09
CA HIS A 57 2.69 18.01 0.30
C HIS A 57 3.80 17.57 -0.64
N PRO A 58 4.74 16.73 -0.19
CA PRO A 58 5.66 16.06 -1.09
C PRO A 58 4.85 15.42 -2.21
N GLY A 59 5.28 15.60 -3.46
CA GLY A 59 4.70 14.88 -4.59
C GLY A 59 4.61 13.38 -4.29
N PRO A 60 3.76 12.62 -5.00
CA PRO A 60 3.55 11.20 -4.71
C PRO A 60 4.91 10.53 -4.51
N GLN A 61 5.20 10.14 -3.26
CA GLN A 61 6.42 9.38 -2.96
C GLN A 61 6.37 8.17 -3.87
N SER A 62 7.46 7.90 -4.57
CA SER A 62 7.37 6.97 -5.69
C SER A 62 7.15 5.57 -5.14
N TYR A 63 5.88 5.15 -5.16
CA TYR A 63 5.43 3.83 -4.72
C TYR A 63 6.33 2.74 -5.31
N TRP A 64 6.76 2.93 -6.56
CA TRP A 64 7.68 2.05 -7.26
C TRP A 64 9.10 2.04 -6.70
N GLN A 65 9.66 3.17 -6.28
CA GLN A 65 10.94 3.18 -5.55
C GLN A 65 10.80 2.41 -4.24
N TRP A 66 9.73 2.65 -3.48
CA TRP A 66 9.52 1.91 -2.25
C TRP A 66 9.33 0.41 -2.49
N GLN A 67 8.57 0.01 -3.53
CA GLN A 67 8.41 -1.40 -3.89
C GLN A 67 9.75 -2.03 -4.29
N TRP A 68 10.56 -1.28 -5.04
CA TRP A 68 11.89 -1.71 -5.45
C TRP A 68 12.83 -1.87 -4.25
N GLU A 69 12.86 -0.90 -3.35
CA GLU A 69 13.61 -0.96 -2.10
C GLU A 69 13.14 -2.12 -1.22
N ARG A 70 11.82 -2.32 -1.11
CA ARG A 70 11.22 -3.44 -0.38
C ARG A 70 11.68 -4.78 -0.94
N TRP A 71 11.57 -4.96 -2.26
CA TRP A 71 11.96 -6.19 -2.93
C TRP A 71 13.47 -6.44 -2.82
N ARG A 72 14.30 -5.42 -3.06
CA ARG A 72 15.76 -5.53 -3.01
C ARG A 72 16.28 -5.76 -1.59
N ASN A 73 15.71 -5.09 -0.60
CA ASN A 73 16.22 -5.10 0.78
C ASN A 73 15.47 -6.09 1.69
N GLY A 74 14.42 -6.75 1.20
CA GLY A 74 13.66 -7.75 1.96
C GLY A 74 12.96 -7.18 3.20
N VAL A 75 12.51 -5.92 3.14
CA VAL A 75 11.89 -5.22 4.29
C VAL A 75 10.36 -5.31 4.27
N PRO A 76 9.69 -5.22 5.44
CA PRO A 76 10.27 -5.16 6.77
C PRO A 76 10.83 -6.54 7.20
N VAL A 77 12.01 -6.51 7.81
CA VAL A 77 12.59 -7.72 8.41
C VAL A 77 11.76 -8.07 9.64
N VAL A 78 11.22 -9.29 9.66
CA VAL A 78 10.48 -9.79 10.82
C VAL A 78 11.49 -10.10 11.94
N PRO A 79 11.38 -9.46 13.12
CA PRO A 79 12.27 -9.76 14.23
C PRO A 79 12.15 -11.22 14.68
N ALA A 80 13.21 -11.76 15.30
CA ALA A 80 13.17 -13.11 15.86
C ALA A 80 12.04 -13.23 16.89
N GLY A 81 11.13 -14.18 16.68
CA GLY A 81 9.91 -14.35 17.49
C GLY A 81 8.68 -13.60 16.96
N GLY A 82 8.81 -12.75 15.94
CA GLY A 82 7.70 -12.00 15.37
C GLY A 82 7.45 -10.65 16.05
N TRP A 83 6.44 -9.94 15.56
CA TRP A 83 6.08 -8.62 16.08
C TRP A 83 5.33 -8.75 17.41
N HIS A 84 5.92 -8.19 18.47
CA HIS A 84 5.31 -8.17 19.79
C HIS A 84 5.04 -6.74 20.21
N PHE A 85 3.76 -6.43 20.41
CA PHE A 85 3.30 -5.15 20.93
C PHE A 85 2.54 -5.43 22.23
N PRO A 86 3.21 -5.52 23.38
CA PRO A 86 2.54 -5.82 24.64
C PRO A 86 1.57 -4.71 24.99
N LEU A 87 0.28 -5.04 25.13
CA LEU A 87 -0.72 -4.11 25.63
C LEU A 87 -0.68 -4.11 27.16
N VAL A 88 -0.40 -2.96 27.74
CA VAL A 88 -0.48 -2.77 29.19
C VAL A 88 -1.94 -2.54 29.56
N LYS A 89 -2.44 -3.29 30.54
CA LYS A 89 -3.77 -3.03 31.12
C LYS A 89 -3.67 -1.76 31.97
N PRO A 90 -4.43 -0.70 31.66
CA PRO A 90 -4.36 0.54 32.44
C PRO A 90 -4.96 0.36 33.83
N ASP A 91 -4.40 1.04 34.82
CA ASP A 91 -5.02 1.16 36.15
C ASP A 91 -6.19 2.15 36.09
N VAL A 92 -7.34 1.65 35.67
CA VAL A 92 -8.56 2.45 35.50
C VAL A 92 -9.04 3.04 36.83
N ALA A 93 -8.80 2.37 37.96
CA ALA A 93 -9.22 2.86 39.26
C ALA A 93 -8.41 4.10 39.65
N PHE A 94 -7.09 4.04 39.48
CA PHE A 94 -6.23 5.20 39.67
C PHE A 94 -6.60 6.35 38.73
N LEU A 95 -6.74 6.11 37.42
CA LEU A 95 -7.05 7.17 36.45
C LEU A 95 -8.38 7.88 36.78
N LYS A 96 -9.37 7.14 37.29
CA LYS A 96 -10.66 7.71 37.73
C LYS A 96 -10.54 8.55 38.99
N ALA A 97 -9.74 8.11 39.96
CA ALA A 97 -9.59 8.76 41.27
C ALA A 97 -8.56 9.90 41.27
N ASN A 98 -7.62 9.89 40.33
CA ASN A 98 -6.50 10.84 40.29
C ASN A 98 -6.99 12.28 40.08
N ARG A 99 -6.64 13.18 41.02
CA ARG A 99 -6.93 14.63 40.95
C ARG A 99 -5.70 15.50 41.19
N THR A 100 -4.55 14.90 41.47
CA THR A 100 -3.38 15.63 41.97
C THR A 100 -2.15 15.39 41.11
N GLN A 101 -2.08 14.28 40.37
CA GLN A 101 -0.93 13.92 39.57
C GLN A 101 -1.20 14.17 38.09
N ASN A 102 -0.25 14.81 37.42
CA ASN A 102 -0.28 14.92 35.97
C ASN A 102 0.05 13.56 35.37
N THR A 103 -0.79 13.06 34.46
CA THR A 103 -0.63 11.74 33.86
C THR A 103 -0.87 11.77 32.36
N VAL A 104 -0.17 10.90 31.64
CA VAL A 104 -0.32 10.66 30.21
C VAL A 104 -0.50 9.16 30.02
N THR A 105 -1.61 8.74 29.42
CA THR A 105 -1.87 7.36 29.03
C THR A 105 -1.99 7.27 27.52
N TRP A 106 -1.08 6.56 26.86
CA TRP A 106 -1.21 6.28 25.42
C TRP A 106 -2.20 5.13 25.21
N ILE A 107 -3.23 5.37 24.41
CA ILE A 107 -4.29 4.39 24.14
C ILE A 107 -3.97 3.62 22.84
N GLY A 108 -3.35 4.29 21.87
CA GLY A 108 -2.93 3.70 20.61
C GLY A 108 -2.91 4.71 19.47
N HIS A 109 -2.11 4.44 18.43
CA HIS A 109 -1.93 5.33 17.27
C HIS A 109 -1.67 6.79 17.72
N ALA A 110 -2.54 7.72 17.30
CA ALA A 110 -2.46 9.14 17.62
C ALA A 110 -3.39 9.54 18.80
N THR A 111 -3.77 8.60 19.66
CA THR A 111 -4.72 8.83 20.76
C THR A 111 -4.03 8.70 22.12
N VAL A 112 -4.17 9.76 22.93
CA VAL A 112 -3.66 9.84 24.30
C VAL A 112 -4.76 10.38 25.23
N LEU A 113 -4.78 9.88 26.47
CA LEU A 113 -5.48 10.52 27.58
C LEU A 113 -4.45 11.33 28.38
N LEU A 114 -4.65 12.64 28.44
CA LEU A 114 -3.85 13.57 29.22
C LEU A 114 -4.71 14.07 30.40
N GLN A 115 -4.23 13.90 31.63
CA GLN A 115 -4.85 14.47 32.82
C GLN A 115 -3.86 15.46 33.44
N LEU A 116 -4.26 16.73 33.54
CA LEU A 116 -3.45 17.82 34.10
C LEU A 116 -4.28 18.57 35.12
N SER A 117 -3.73 18.80 36.31
CA SER A 117 -4.33 19.65 37.35
C SER A 117 -5.76 19.28 37.79
N GLY A 118 -6.10 17.98 37.75
CA GLY A 118 -7.34 17.42 38.33
C GLY A 118 -8.61 17.70 37.56
#